data_AF-A0A1I7LB58-F1
#
_entry.id   AF-A0A1I7LB58-F1
#
_cell.length_a   1.000
_cell.length_b   1.000
_cell.length_c   1.000
_cell.angle_alpha   90.00
_cell.angle_beta   90.00
_cell.angle_gamma   90.00
#
_symmetry.space_group_name_H-M   'P 1'
#
loop_
_entity.id
_entity.type
_entity.pdbx_description
1 polymer ?
#
loop_
_entity_poly.entity_id
_entity_poly.type
_entity_poly.pdbx_seq_one_letter_code
_entity_poly.pdbx_strand_id
1 'polypeptide(L)'
;MGLGATLVTWFILVGILNLVANTTSEANIQAATGLLAIVVLLIVMNWFFHRVYWTGWISFHNRKKKELIDSIESAGSDKVEIVKSVAYKGLVLLGIASVYREGFEVDIFLQSIRLQVGTKNVMLGTALALVLIAITGYFTFVAHRKLPYKKMLVFTGIMLGVVLEIMVGEQVNEMQAANWIPTHTIPVNIPDWMGTWFSIFNNWETIIAQLFAAVFVIGSFYAARLDRFKPRREEPYLTRANEVSAETN
;
A
#
# COMPACT_ATOMS: atom_id res chain seq x y z
N MET A 1 17.77 19.97 15.30
CA MET A 1 18.40 18.91 14.48
C MET A 1 17.51 18.47 13.31
N GLY A 2 16.24 18.10 13.51
CA GLY A 2 15.35 17.65 12.42
C GLY A 2 15.03 18.69 11.33
N LEU A 3 14.80 19.96 11.71
CA LEU A 3 14.53 21.05 10.76
C LEU A 3 15.74 21.40 9.86
N GLY A 4 16.96 21.31 10.41
CA GLY A 4 18.18 21.51 9.63
C GLY A 4 18.43 20.38 8.63
N ALA A 5 18.19 19.13 9.05
CA ALA A 5 18.28 17.99 8.15
C ALA A 5 17.27 18.08 6.99
N THR A 6 16.01 18.47 7.26
CA THR A 6 14.99 18.63 6.21
C THR A 6 15.32 19.75 5.22
N LEU A 7 15.86 20.89 5.69
CA LEU A 7 16.33 21.96 4.80
C LEU A 7 17.49 21.49 3.91
N VAL A 8 18.46 20.78 4.47
CA VAL A 8 19.59 20.22 3.70
C VAL A 8 19.10 19.19 2.68
N THR A 9 18.20 18.28 3.06
CA THR A 9 17.61 17.32 2.14
C THR A 9 16.84 18.02 1.02
N TRP A 10 16.09 19.08 1.33
CA TRP A 10 15.38 19.86 0.32
C TRP A 10 16.32 20.50 -0.70
N PHE A 11 17.42 21.15 -0.25
CA PHE A 11 18.40 21.72 -1.16
C PHE A 11 19.08 20.67 -2.04
N ILE A 12 19.42 19.51 -1.48
CA ILE A 12 19.99 18.39 -2.25
C ILE A 12 18.99 17.88 -3.28
N LEU A 13 17.72 17.70 -2.88
CA LEU A 13 16.67 17.21 -3.77
C LEU A 13 16.39 18.18 -4.92
N VAL A 14 16.28 19.47 -4.61
CA VAL A 14 16.09 20.54 -5.61
C VAL A 14 17.31 20.64 -6.53
N GLY A 15 18.53 20.48 -5.99
CA GLY A 15 19.75 20.44 -6.79
C GLY A 15 19.77 19.28 -7.78
N ILE A 16 19.41 18.07 -7.34
CA ILE A 16 19.31 16.89 -8.19
C ILE A 16 18.20 17.06 -9.22
N LEU A 17 17.01 17.52 -8.81
CA LEU A 17 15.88 17.72 -9.72
C LEU A 17 16.18 18.78 -10.79
N ASN A 18 16.84 19.88 -10.44
CA ASN A 18 17.26 20.89 -11.42
C ASN A 18 18.33 20.34 -12.37
N LEU A 19 19.27 19.51 -11.87
CA LEU A 19 20.27 18.89 -12.73
C LEU A 19 19.64 17.91 -13.72
N VAL A 20 18.71 17.08 -13.23
CA VAL A 20 18.00 16.08 -14.04
C VAL A 20 17.01 16.74 -15.00
N ALA A 21 16.25 17.75 -14.58
CA ALA A 21 15.31 18.48 -15.44
C ALA A 21 16.01 19.26 -16.57
N ASN A 22 17.25 19.72 -16.35
CA ASN A 22 18.05 20.37 -17.40
C ASN A 22 18.72 19.39 -18.37
N THR A 23 18.85 18.11 -18.00
CA THR A 23 19.52 17.09 -18.83
C THR A 23 18.56 16.05 -19.41
N THR A 24 17.35 15.93 -18.87
CA THR A 24 16.44 14.81 -19.13
C THR A 24 15.01 15.31 -19.29
N SER A 25 14.29 14.82 -20.31
CA SER A 25 12.86 15.08 -20.53
C SER A 25 12.02 14.65 -19.32
N GLU A 26 10.98 15.43 -19.00
CA GLU A 26 10.00 15.13 -17.95
C GLU A 26 9.43 13.71 -18.08
N ALA A 27 9.18 13.26 -19.32
CA ALA A 27 8.67 11.93 -19.62
C ALA A 27 9.59 10.79 -19.12
N ASN A 28 10.91 10.97 -19.19
CA ASN A 28 11.86 9.96 -18.69
C ASN A 28 11.85 9.89 -17.16
N ILE A 29 11.69 11.02 -16.48
CA ILE A 29 11.64 11.07 -15.01
C ILE A 29 10.33 10.40 -14.54
N GLN A 30 9.23 10.70 -15.20
CA GLN A 30 7.92 10.11 -14.93
C GLN A 30 7.93 8.60 -15.14
N ALA A 31 8.43 8.12 -16.29
CA ALA A 31 8.58 6.69 -16.57
C ALA A 31 9.50 5.99 -15.54
N ALA A 32 10.62 6.61 -15.16
CA ALA A 32 11.53 6.04 -14.16
C ALA A 32 10.89 5.93 -12.76
N THR A 33 10.25 7.00 -12.30
CA THR A 33 9.61 7.05 -10.97
C THR A 33 8.39 6.15 -10.90
N GLY A 34 7.59 6.09 -11.96
CA GLY A 34 6.44 5.21 -12.03
C GLY A 34 6.81 3.72 -12.12
N LEU A 35 7.90 3.37 -12.82
CA LEU A 35 8.46 2.01 -12.77
C LEU A 35 8.92 1.64 -11.36
N LEU A 36 9.61 2.55 -10.66
CA LEU A 36 9.99 2.36 -9.25
C LEU A 36 8.74 2.16 -8.36
N ALA A 37 7.68 2.93 -8.60
CA ALA A 37 6.42 2.78 -7.87
C ALA A 37 5.80 1.38 -8.08
N ILE A 38 5.81 0.84 -9.30
CA ILE A 38 5.37 -0.54 -9.57
C ILE A 38 6.22 -1.56 -8.80
N VAL A 39 7.56 -1.42 -8.81
CA VAL A 39 8.45 -2.34 -8.09
C VAL A 39 8.13 -2.35 -6.59
N VAL A 40 7.98 -1.17 -5.99
CA VAL A 40 7.59 -1.04 -4.58
C VAL A 40 6.22 -1.66 -4.34
N LEU A 41 5.24 -1.41 -5.22
CA LEU A 41 3.90 -1.96 -5.10
C LEU A 41 3.92 -3.50 -5.20
N LEU A 42 4.72 -4.08 -6.10
CA LEU A 42 4.91 -5.53 -6.21
C LEU A 42 5.54 -6.12 -4.94
N ILE A 43 6.52 -5.44 -4.34
CA ILE A 43 7.12 -5.84 -3.06
C ILE A 43 6.06 -5.81 -1.96
N VAL A 44 5.31 -4.72 -1.85
CA VAL A 44 4.23 -4.58 -0.86
C VAL A 44 3.14 -5.61 -1.09
N MET A 45 2.80 -5.91 -2.34
CA MET A 45 1.78 -6.89 -2.71
C MET A 45 2.22 -8.31 -2.34
N ASN A 46 3.42 -8.70 -2.76
CA ASN A 46 4.01 -9.98 -2.42
C ASN A 46 4.12 -10.13 -0.89
N TRP A 47 4.54 -9.07 -0.21
CA TRP A 47 4.58 -9.05 1.25
C TRP A 47 3.19 -9.13 1.86
N PHE A 48 2.18 -8.40 1.37
CA PHE A 48 0.82 -8.40 1.90
C PHE A 48 0.23 -9.81 1.83
N PHE A 49 0.36 -10.47 0.67
CA PHE A 49 -0.10 -11.84 0.49
C PHE A 49 0.69 -12.85 1.34
N HIS A 50 2.00 -12.65 1.54
CA HIS A 50 2.81 -13.53 2.38
C HIS A 50 2.66 -13.27 3.89
N ARG A 51 2.36 -12.05 4.31
CA ARG A 51 2.24 -11.65 5.72
C ARG A 51 0.84 -11.96 6.26
N VAL A 52 -0.15 -12.13 5.39
CA VAL A 52 -1.44 -12.79 5.68
C VAL A 52 -1.27 -14.28 5.97
N TYR A 53 -0.16 -14.89 5.52
CA TYR A 53 0.20 -16.28 5.79
C TYR A 53 1.03 -16.46 7.08
N TRP A 54 1.77 -15.45 7.55
CA TRP A 54 2.49 -15.52 8.83
C TRP A 54 1.61 -15.16 10.03
N THR A 55 0.71 -16.08 10.37
CA THR A 55 0.16 -16.25 11.73
C THR A 55 1.26 -16.27 12.82
N GLY A 56 2.53 -16.46 12.48
CA GLY A 56 3.69 -16.42 13.37
C GLY A 56 4.20 -15.03 13.78
N TRP A 57 4.01 -13.97 12.99
CA TRP A 57 4.44 -12.63 13.43
C TRP A 57 3.42 -11.97 14.37
N ILE A 58 2.12 -12.28 14.22
CA ILE A 58 1.11 -11.92 15.23
C ILE A 58 1.36 -12.67 16.54
N SER A 59 1.78 -13.95 16.51
CA SER A 59 2.19 -14.62 17.74
C SER A 59 3.45 -14.00 18.34
N PHE A 60 4.39 -13.46 17.53
CA PHE A 60 5.56 -12.74 18.04
C PHE A 60 5.20 -11.35 18.59
N HIS A 61 4.34 -10.58 17.92
CA HIS A 61 3.88 -9.26 18.39
C HIS A 61 2.99 -9.38 19.63
N ASN A 62 2.12 -10.39 19.69
CA ASN A 62 1.33 -10.68 20.89
C ASN A 62 2.20 -11.28 22.00
N ARG A 63 3.23 -12.09 21.70
CA ARG A 63 4.18 -12.60 22.71
C ARG A 63 5.06 -11.49 23.25
N LYS A 64 5.51 -10.56 22.41
CA LYS A 64 6.32 -9.40 22.81
C LYS A 64 5.49 -8.32 23.51
N LYS A 65 4.22 -8.12 23.10
CA LYS A 65 3.24 -7.36 23.88
C LYS A 65 2.95 -8.03 25.22
N LYS A 66 2.82 -9.36 25.26
CA LYS A 66 2.58 -10.11 26.50
C LYS A 66 3.81 -10.08 27.41
N GLU A 67 5.02 -10.21 26.89
CA GLU A 67 6.28 -10.02 27.65
C GLU A 67 6.42 -8.57 28.13
N LEU A 68 6.06 -7.57 27.31
CA LEU A 68 6.04 -6.17 27.74
C LEU A 68 4.99 -5.96 28.83
N ILE A 69 3.79 -6.51 28.70
CA ILE A 69 2.72 -6.42 29.71
C ILE A 69 3.13 -7.17 31.00
N ASP A 70 3.64 -8.39 30.92
CA ASP A 70 4.10 -9.19 32.07
C ASP A 70 5.32 -8.55 32.77
N SER A 71 6.25 -7.94 32.02
CA SER A 71 7.38 -7.17 32.58
C SER A 71 6.97 -5.80 33.15
N ILE A 72 5.88 -5.23 32.65
CA ILE A 72 5.24 -4.01 33.17
C ILE A 72 4.35 -4.31 34.38
N GLU A 73 3.75 -5.49 34.47
CA GLU A 73 2.92 -5.95 35.60
C GLU A 73 3.79 -6.42 36.78
N SER A 74 4.98 -6.96 36.50
CA SER A 74 6.01 -7.27 37.51
C SER A 74 6.86 -6.07 37.93
N ALA A 75 6.80 -4.94 37.22
CA ALA A 75 7.45 -3.69 37.61
C ALA A 75 6.39 -2.72 38.14
N GLY A 76 6.48 -2.35 39.42
CA GLY A 76 5.44 -1.62 40.18
C GLY A 76 4.68 -0.50 39.43
N SER A 77 3.44 -0.30 39.90
CA SER A 77 2.33 0.55 39.41
C SER A 77 2.70 1.79 38.57
N ASP A 78 3.79 2.49 38.90
CA ASP A 78 4.23 3.72 38.25
C ASP A 78 4.68 3.55 36.79
N LYS A 79 5.25 2.39 36.40
CA LYS A 79 5.74 2.17 35.02
C LYS A 79 4.61 1.82 34.03
N VAL A 80 3.52 1.23 34.52
CA VAL A 80 2.34 0.85 33.74
C VAL A 80 1.63 2.07 33.16
N GLU A 81 1.46 3.11 33.99
CA GLU A 81 0.83 4.37 33.57
C GLU A 81 1.66 5.14 32.55
N ILE A 82 2.99 5.14 32.71
CA ILE A 82 3.90 5.78 31.76
C ILE A 82 3.78 5.12 30.38
N VAL A 83 3.82 3.78 30.28
CA VAL A 83 3.71 3.08 29.00
C VAL A 83 2.34 3.28 28.35
N LYS A 84 1.24 3.24 29.12
CA LYS A 84 -0.11 3.55 28.60
C LYS A 84 -0.20 4.99 28.09
N SER A 85 0.38 5.95 28.83
CA SER A 85 0.38 7.36 28.42
C SER A 85 1.22 7.60 27.16
N VAL A 86 2.37 6.92 27.02
CA VAL A 86 3.24 7.00 25.84
C VAL A 86 2.60 6.33 24.64
N ALA A 87 1.94 5.17 24.81
CA ALA A 87 1.21 4.50 23.75
C ALA A 87 0.00 5.33 23.28
N TYR A 88 -0.72 5.96 24.21
CA TYR A 88 -1.82 6.88 23.88
C TYR A 88 -1.31 8.12 23.15
N LYS A 89 -0.25 8.77 23.66
CA LYS A 89 0.40 9.91 22.99
C LYS A 89 0.92 9.52 21.60
N GLY A 90 1.51 8.33 21.46
CA GLY A 90 1.97 7.79 20.18
C GLY A 90 0.81 7.57 19.21
N LEU A 91 -0.31 7.00 19.67
CA LEU A 91 -1.49 6.78 18.83
C LEU A 91 -2.12 8.10 18.37
N VAL A 92 -2.22 9.09 19.27
CA VAL A 92 -2.70 10.44 18.94
C VAL A 92 -1.76 11.10 17.93
N LEU A 93 -0.45 11.03 18.14
CA LEU A 93 0.54 11.61 17.24
C LEU A 93 0.52 10.95 15.86
N LEU A 94 0.36 9.62 15.80
CA LEU A 94 0.18 8.89 14.54
C LEU A 94 -1.11 9.28 13.82
N GLY A 95 -2.21 9.46 14.56
CA GLY A 95 -3.47 9.95 14.00
C GLY A 95 -3.33 11.34 13.39
N ILE A 96 -2.73 12.28 14.13
CA ILE A 96 -2.49 13.65 13.65
C ILE A 96 -1.55 13.65 12.44
N ALA A 97 -0.45 12.88 12.48
CA ALA A 97 0.50 12.78 11.37
C ALA A 97 -0.17 12.20 10.12
N SER A 98 -1.04 11.20 10.26
CA SER A 98 -1.77 10.60 9.14
C SER A 98 -2.76 11.58 8.51
N VAL A 99 -3.54 12.31 9.33
CA VAL A 99 -4.48 13.33 8.83
C VAL A 99 -3.74 14.48 8.15
N TYR A 100 -2.62 14.92 8.71
CA TYR A 100 -1.80 15.98 8.12
C TYR A 100 -1.22 15.57 6.76
N ARG A 101 -0.67 14.35 6.64
CA ARG A 101 -0.13 13.83 5.36
C ARG A 101 -1.18 13.85 4.27
N GLU A 102 -2.36 13.30 4.56
CA GLU A 102 -3.46 13.22 3.59
C GLU A 102 -4.00 14.62 3.23
N GLY A 103 -4.17 15.48 4.23
CA GLY A 103 -4.60 16.87 4.00
C GLY A 103 -3.61 17.65 3.13
N PHE A 104 -2.31 17.45 3.33
CA PHE A 104 -1.27 18.09 2.52
C PHE A 104 -1.31 17.64 1.04
N GLU A 105 -1.51 16.34 0.79
CA GLU A 105 -1.66 15.81 -0.58
C GLU A 105 -2.89 16.42 -1.27
N VAL A 106 -4.02 16.55 -0.56
CA VAL A 106 -5.24 17.19 -1.07
C VAL A 106 -5.06 18.69 -1.31
N ASP A 107 -4.37 19.40 -0.43
CA ASP A 107 -4.13 20.84 -0.59
C ASP A 107 -3.29 21.16 -1.83
N ILE A 108 -2.22 20.38 -2.09
CA ILE A 108 -1.42 20.51 -3.31
C ILE A 108 -2.27 20.27 -4.55
N PHE A 109 -3.12 19.24 -4.52
CA PHE A 109 -4.02 18.93 -5.62
C PHE A 109 -5.03 20.07 -5.88
N LEU A 110 -5.67 20.59 -4.82
CA LEU A 110 -6.59 21.72 -4.91
C LEU A 110 -5.88 22.99 -5.38
N GLN A 111 -4.62 23.20 -4.99
CA GLN A 111 -3.82 24.33 -5.45
C GLN A 111 -3.50 24.22 -6.94
N SER A 112 -3.22 23.01 -7.46
CA SER A 112 -3.07 22.77 -8.89
C SER A 112 -4.37 23.09 -9.66
N ILE A 113 -5.51 22.58 -9.20
CA ILE A 113 -6.82 22.84 -9.83
C ILE A 113 -7.17 24.33 -9.73
N ARG A 114 -6.88 24.98 -8.61
CA ARG A 114 -7.14 26.41 -8.41
C ARG A 114 -6.43 27.28 -9.45
N LEU A 115 -5.22 26.90 -9.88
CA LEU A 115 -4.51 27.60 -10.94
C LEU A 115 -5.16 27.41 -12.32
N GLN A 116 -5.85 26.30 -12.55
CA GLN A 116 -6.51 25.99 -13.83
C GLN A 116 -7.90 26.62 -13.95
N VAL A 117 -8.73 26.54 -12.90
CA VAL A 117 -10.16 26.90 -12.97
C VAL A 117 -10.57 28.02 -12.01
N GLY A 118 -9.63 28.57 -11.24
CA GLY A 118 -9.86 29.70 -10.32
C GLY A 118 -10.50 29.32 -8.98
N THR A 119 -10.31 30.20 -7.98
CA THR A 119 -10.68 29.94 -6.57
C THR A 119 -12.17 29.64 -6.35
N LYS A 120 -13.07 30.34 -7.05
CA LYS A 120 -14.53 30.21 -6.84
C LYS A 120 -15.03 28.80 -7.20
N ASN A 121 -14.56 28.26 -8.31
CA ASN A 121 -14.95 26.93 -8.79
C ASN A 121 -14.40 25.83 -7.88
N VAL A 122 -13.16 25.99 -7.42
CA VAL A 122 -12.55 25.05 -6.46
C VAL A 122 -13.32 25.02 -5.15
N MET A 123 -13.68 26.18 -4.60
CA MET A 123 -14.43 26.24 -3.33
C MET A 123 -15.78 25.51 -3.42
N LEU A 124 -16.52 25.69 -4.52
CA LEU A 124 -17.78 24.97 -4.75
C LEU A 124 -17.55 23.47 -4.93
N GLY A 125 -16.52 23.08 -5.68
CA GLY A 125 -16.14 21.68 -5.86
C GLY A 125 -15.76 20.99 -4.56
N THR A 126 -14.94 21.64 -3.72
CA THR A 126 -14.54 21.13 -2.40
C THR A 126 -15.74 21.03 -1.45
N ALA A 127 -16.65 22.00 -1.45
CA ALA A 127 -17.86 21.93 -0.64
C ALA A 127 -18.75 20.74 -1.04
N LEU A 128 -18.93 20.51 -2.35
CA LEU A 128 -19.65 19.35 -2.85
C LEU A 128 -18.95 18.03 -2.50
N ALA A 129 -17.63 17.97 -2.67
CA ALA A 129 -16.82 16.81 -2.32
C ALA A 129 -16.94 16.45 -0.83
N LEU A 130 -16.91 17.44 0.07
CA LEU A 130 -17.10 17.23 1.51
C LEU A 130 -18.46 16.59 1.82
N VAL A 131 -19.53 17.03 1.15
CA VAL A 131 -20.87 16.42 1.32
C VAL A 131 -20.87 14.97 0.83
N LEU A 132 -20.32 14.70 -0.36
CA LEU A 132 -20.24 13.34 -0.91
C LEU A 132 -19.39 12.40 -0.06
N ILE A 133 -18.28 12.89 0.49
CA ILE A 133 -17.42 12.13 1.41
C ILE A 133 -18.16 11.85 2.71
N ALA A 134 -18.89 12.81 3.28
CA ALA A 134 -19.67 12.60 4.50
C ALA A 134 -20.75 11.53 4.29
N ILE A 135 -21.44 11.55 3.15
CA ILE A 135 -22.44 10.54 2.77
C ILE A 135 -21.78 9.16 2.63
N THR A 136 -20.68 9.08 1.89
CA THR A 136 -19.95 7.81 1.67
C THR A 136 -19.38 7.26 2.98
N GLY A 137 -18.87 8.14 3.84
CA GLY A 137 -18.40 7.81 5.18
C GLY A 137 -19.52 7.23 6.04
N TYR A 138 -20.69 7.86 6.06
CA TYR A 138 -21.87 7.35 6.75
C TYR A 138 -22.23 5.94 6.29
N PHE A 139 -22.33 5.70 4.97
CA PHE A 139 -22.59 4.35 4.44
C PHE A 139 -21.50 3.35 4.83
N THR A 140 -20.23 3.77 4.82
CA THR A 140 -19.09 2.92 5.18
C THR A 140 -19.15 2.49 6.65
N PHE A 141 -19.52 3.39 7.57
CA PHE A 141 -19.70 3.07 8.99
C PHE A 141 -20.87 2.10 9.21
N VAL A 142 -21.98 2.29 8.50
CA VAL A 142 -23.13 1.38 8.55
C VAL A 142 -22.75 0.00 8.03
N ALA A 143 -22.02 -0.07 6.91
CA ALA A 143 -21.55 -1.32 6.31
C ALA A 143 -20.52 -2.05 7.19
N HIS A 144 -19.63 -1.31 7.86
CA HIS A 144 -18.58 -1.88 8.72
C HIS A 144 -19.13 -2.68 9.92
N ARG A 145 -20.35 -2.38 10.37
CA ARG A 145 -20.94 -3.06 11.54
C ARG A 145 -21.19 -4.57 11.33
N LYS A 146 -21.19 -5.06 10.08
CA LYS A 146 -21.51 -6.48 9.75
C LYS A 146 -20.41 -7.25 9.00
N LEU A 147 -19.23 -6.69 8.80
CA LEU A 147 -18.21 -7.31 7.93
C LEU A 147 -17.22 -8.19 8.70
N PRO A 148 -17.07 -9.48 8.36
CA PRO A 148 -16.04 -10.34 8.94
C PRO A 148 -14.66 -9.90 8.46
N TYR A 149 -13.76 -9.55 9.39
CA TYR A 149 -12.41 -9.01 9.13
C TYR A 149 -11.59 -9.80 8.09
N LYS A 150 -11.76 -11.13 8.03
CA LYS A 150 -11.07 -11.97 7.02
C LYS A 150 -11.49 -11.65 5.58
N LYS A 151 -12.77 -11.32 5.34
CA LYS A 151 -13.26 -10.98 3.99
C LYS A 151 -12.80 -9.60 3.56
N MET A 152 -12.73 -8.65 4.50
CA MET A 152 -12.22 -7.31 4.24
C MET A 152 -10.77 -7.35 3.75
N LEU A 153 -9.91 -8.16 4.39
CA LEU A 153 -8.51 -8.25 4.00
C LEU A 153 -8.30 -8.91 2.62
N VAL A 154 -9.13 -9.90 2.27
CA VAL A 154 -9.13 -10.45 0.90
C VAL A 154 -9.61 -9.39 -0.10
N PHE A 155 -10.66 -8.65 0.24
CA PHE A 155 -11.20 -7.59 -0.61
C PHE A 155 -10.19 -6.46 -0.84
N THR A 156 -9.50 -6.00 0.21
CA THR A 156 -8.45 -4.98 0.06
C THR A 156 -7.27 -5.51 -0.76
N GLY A 157 -6.91 -6.78 -0.62
CA GLY A 157 -5.88 -7.41 -1.47
C GLY A 157 -6.27 -7.46 -2.95
N ILE A 158 -7.52 -7.83 -3.25
CA ILE A 158 -8.06 -7.80 -4.62
C ILE A 158 -8.04 -6.37 -5.16
N MET A 159 -8.49 -5.40 -4.34
CA MET A 159 -8.50 -3.98 -4.74
C MET A 159 -7.08 -3.48 -5.07
N LEU A 160 -6.09 -3.80 -4.23
CA LEU A 160 -4.69 -3.47 -4.52
C LEU A 160 -4.20 -4.15 -5.81
N GLY A 161 -4.65 -5.37 -6.10
CA GLY A 161 -4.31 -6.09 -7.33
C GLY A 161 -4.88 -5.40 -8.58
N VAL A 162 -6.12 -4.91 -8.49
CA VAL A 162 -6.74 -4.09 -9.54
C VAL A 162 -5.98 -2.78 -9.72
N VAL A 163 -5.60 -2.10 -8.64
CA VAL A 163 -4.80 -0.86 -8.72
C VAL A 163 -3.45 -1.13 -9.38
N LEU A 164 -2.80 -2.25 -9.07
CA LEU A 164 -1.55 -2.64 -9.72
C LEU A 164 -1.74 -2.81 -11.24
N GLU A 165 -2.83 -3.44 -11.66
CA GLU A 165 -3.14 -3.63 -13.08
C GLU A 165 -3.30 -2.29 -13.83
N ILE A 166 -4.00 -1.34 -13.21
CA ILE A 166 -4.20 0.00 -13.76
C ILE A 166 -2.86 0.74 -13.81
N MET A 167 -2.06 0.66 -12.74
CA MET A 167 -0.74 1.30 -12.72
C MET A 167 0.20 0.72 -13.77
N VAL A 168 0.19 -0.59 -14.00
CA VAL A 168 1.00 -1.22 -15.06
C VAL A 168 0.60 -0.69 -16.43
N GLY A 169 -0.70 -0.58 -16.70
CA GLY A 169 -1.20 -0.02 -17.96
C GLY A 169 -0.73 1.42 -18.19
N GLU A 170 -0.83 2.26 -17.16
CA GLU A 170 -0.37 3.64 -17.23
C GLU A 170 1.14 3.74 -17.44
N GLN A 171 1.93 2.91 -16.76
CA GLN A 171 3.38 2.94 -16.92
C GLN A 171 3.87 2.53 -18.31
N VAL A 172 3.16 1.64 -19.01
CA VAL A 172 3.49 1.34 -20.40
C VAL A 172 3.29 2.58 -21.28
N ASN A 173 2.23 3.34 -21.06
CA ASN A 173 1.99 4.59 -21.80
C ASN A 173 3.08 5.64 -21.49
N GLU A 174 3.44 5.81 -20.22
CA GLU A 174 4.54 6.70 -19.81
C GLU A 174 5.87 6.31 -20.45
N MET A 175 6.18 5.01 -20.51
CA MET A 175 7.38 4.51 -21.17
C MET A 175 7.36 4.72 -22.69
N GLN A 176 6.18 4.69 -23.32
CA GLN A 176 6.01 5.05 -24.73
C GLN A 176 6.19 6.55 -24.95
N ALA A 177 5.63 7.40 -24.08
CA ALA A 177 5.83 8.85 -24.11
C ALA A 177 7.30 9.24 -23.93
N ALA A 178 8.04 8.46 -23.13
CA ALA A 178 9.49 8.57 -22.93
C ALA A 178 10.33 8.00 -24.09
N ASN A 179 9.72 7.37 -25.09
CA ASN A 179 10.38 6.64 -26.19
C ASN A 179 11.27 5.47 -25.72
N TRP A 180 10.98 4.87 -24.55
CA TRP A 180 11.73 3.70 -24.06
C TRP A 180 11.31 2.41 -24.73
N ILE A 181 10.05 2.33 -25.15
CA ILE A 181 9.47 1.17 -25.83
C ILE A 181 8.70 1.62 -27.08
N PRO A 182 8.69 0.79 -28.14
CA PRO A 182 7.91 1.06 -29.34
C PRO A 182 6.41 0.96 -29.05
N THR A 183 5.61 1.54 -29.96
CA THR A 183 4.14 1.49 -29.90
C THR A 183 3.60 0.79 -31.13
N HIS A 184 2.99 -0.38 -30.95
CA HIS A 184 2.32 -1.10 -32.03
C HIS A 184 0.81 -1.06 -31.81
N THR A 185 0.13 -0.23 -32.60
CA THR A 185 -1.33 -0.07 -32.50
C THR A 185 -2.05 -1.28 -33.07
N ILE A 186 -3.19 -1.62 -32.47
CA ILE A 186 -4.04 -2.72 -32.90
C ILE A 186 -5.15 -2.15 -33.80
N PRO A 187 -5.52 -2.82 -34.91
CA PRO A 187 -6.63 -2.40 -35.76
C PRO A 187 -7.99 -2.74 -35.13
N VAL A 188 -8.14 -2.51 -33.83
CA VAL A 188 -9.38 -2.71 -33.06
C VAL A 188 -9.68 -1.39 -32.36
N ASN A 189 -10.93 -0.94 -32.42
CA ASN A 189 -11.33 0.28 -31.75
C ASN A 189 -11.67 -0.02 -30.28
N ILE A 190 -10.71 0.23 -29.39
CA ILE A 190 -10.95 0.19 -27.94
C ILE A 190 -11.56 1.53 -27.53
N PRO A 191 -12.71 1.55 -26.82
CA PRO A 191 -13.31 2.79 -26.36
C PRO A 191 -12.39 3.61 -25.45
N ASP A 192 -12.36 4.94 -25.62
CA ASP A 192 -11.51 5.85 -24.84
C ASP A 192 -11.72 5.74 -23.32
N TRP A 193 -12.95 5.42 -22.89
CA TRP A 193 -13.26 5.23 -21.48
C TRP A 193 -12.45 4.09 -20.84
N MET A 194 -12.10 3.04 -21.60
CA MET A 194 -11.26 1.95 -21.08
C MET A 194 -9.84 2.43 -20.78
N GLY A 195 -9.32 3.35 -21.60
CA GLY A 195 -8.06 4.03 -21.35
C GLY A 195 -8.14 4.92 -20.11
N THR A 196 -9.23 5.70 -19.96
CA THR A 196 -9.37 6.60 -18.81
C THR A 196 -9.54 5.88 -17.47
N TRP A 197 -10.31 4.80 -17.44
CA TRP A 197 -10.68 4.13 -16.18
C TRP A 197 -9.77 2.97 -15.79
N PHE A 198 -9.24 2.24 -16.79
CA PHE A 198 -8.47 1.02 -16.57
C PHE A 198 -7.06 1.09 -17.14
N SER A 199 -6.65 2.24 -17.69
CA SER A 199 -5.39 2.44 -18.40
C SER A 199 -5.14 1.38 -19.48
N ILE A 200 -6.21 0.93 -20.15
CA ILE A 200 -6.15 0.00 -21.28
C ILE A 200 -6.05 0.82 -22.56
N PHE A 201 -4.84 0.91 -23.13
CA PHE A 201 -4.57 1.63 -24.37
C PHE A 201 -4.63 0.71 -25.59
N ASN A 202 -4.87 1.29 -26.77
CA ASN A 202 -4.97 0.57 -28.03
C ASN A 202 -3.60 0.21 -28.64
N ASN A 203 -2.84 -0.60 -27.92
CA ASN A 203 -1.51 -1.07 -28.31
C ASN A 203 -1.26 -2.49 -27.76
N TRP A 204 -0.34 -3.22 -28.38
CA TRP A 204 -0.02 -4.58 -27.93
C TRP A 204 0.70 -4.58 -26.58
N GLU A 205 1.57 -3.60 -26.35
CA GLU A 205 2.42 -3.53 -25.18
C GLU A 205 1.62 -3.42 -23.88
N THR A 206 0.56 -2.61 -23.86
CA THR A 206 -0.25 -2.42 -22.64
C THR A 206 -1.07 -3.65 -22.33
N ILE A 207 -1.70 -4.24 -23.36
CA ILE A 207 -2.50 -5.46 -23.21
C ILE A 207 -1.63 -6.63 -22.71
N ILE A 208 -0.43 -6.79 -23.28
CA ILE A 208 0.50 -7.84 -22.87
C ILE A 208 0.98 -7.59 -21.44
N ALA A 209 1.39 -6.36 -21.10
CA ALA A 209 1.88 -6.02 -19.76
C ALA A 209 0.81 -6.22 -18.68
N GLN A 210 -0.42 -5.77 -18.94
CA GLN A 210 -1.58 -6.00 -18.08
C GLN A 210 -1.86 -7.49 -17.94
N LEU A 211 -1.91 -8.25 -19.03
CA LEU A 211 -2.10 -9.70 -18.97
C LEU A 211 -1.01 -10.40 -18.12
N PHE A 212 0.26 -9.99 -18.24
CA PHE A 212 1.34 -10.50 -17.38
C PHE A 212 1.13 -10.13 -15.90
N ALA A 213 0.74 -8.89 -15.61
CA ALA A 213 0.43 -8.42 -14.26
C ALA A 213 -0.75 -9.18 -13.65
N ALA A 214 -1.84 -9.37 -14.39
CA ALA A 214 -2.99 -10.17 -14.00
C ALA A 214 -2.59 -11.63 -13.69
N VAL A 215 -1.78 -12.25 -14.56
CA VAL A 215 -1.26 -13.61 -14.33
C VAL A 215 -0.39 -13.67 -13.08
N PHE A 216 0.44 -12.66 -12.82
CA PHE A 216 1.26 -12.59 -11.61
C PHE A 216 0.42 -12.42 -10.34
N VAL A 217 -0.59 -11.56 -10.35
CA VAL A 217 -1.50 -11.34 -9.21
C VAL A 217 -2.35 -12.57 -8.94
N ILE A 218 -2.94 -13.18 -9.98
CA ILE A 218 -3.75 -14.40 -9.85
C ILE A 218 -2.85 -15.57 -9.44
N GLY A 219 -1.68 -15.70 -10.06
CA GLY A 219 -0.69 -16.73 -9.75
C GLY A 219 -0.22 -16.68 -8.30
N SER A 220 0.11 -15.47 -7.80
CA SER A 220 0.49 -15.28 -6.40
C SER A 220 -0.66 -15.58 -5.43
N PHE A 221 -1.90 -15.22 -5.79
CA PHE A 221 -3.08 -15.57 -4.98
C PHE A 221 -3.34 -17.09 -4.94
N TYR A 222 -3.21 -17.79 -6.07
CA TYR A 222 -3.39 -19.24 -6.14
C TYR A 222 -2.24 -19.99 -5.47
N ALA A 223 -0.99 -19.56 -5.64
CA ALA A 223 0.17 -20.08 -4.91
C ALA A 223 -0.03 -19.93 -3.40
N ALA A 224 -0.46 -18.75 -2.93
CA ALA A 224 -0.80 -18.52 -1.53
C ALA A 224 -1.99 -19.38 -1.05
N ARG A 225 -2.88 -19.81 -1.94
CA ARG A 225 -3.99 -20.73 -1.63
C ARG A 225 -3.54 -22.19 -1.56
N LEU A 226 -2.60 -22.62 -2.41
CA LEU A 226 -2.08 -23.99 -2.47
C LEU A 226 -1.22 -24.31 -1.24
N ASP A 227 -0.43 -23.34 -0.76
CA ASP A 227 0.34 -23.49 0.48
C ASP A 227 -0.54 -23.61 1.75
N ARG A 228 -1.85 -23.32 1.66
CA ARG A 228 -2.81 -23.61 2.76
C ARG A 228 -2.97 -25.10 3.05
N PHE A 229 -2.57 -25.97 2.13
CA PHE A 229 -2.71 -27.42 2.24
C PHE A 229 -1.41 -28.15 2.58
N LYS A 230 -0.32 -27.46 2.91
CA LYS A 230 0.86 -28.15 3.44
C LYS A 230 0.57 -28.51 4.90
N PRO A 231 0.34 -29.80 5.23
CA PRO A 231 0.12 -30.18 6.61
C PRO A 231 1.34 -29.71 7.40
N ARG A 232 1.08 -28.93 8.45
CA ARG A 232 2.07 -28.62 9.48
C ARG A 232 2.66 -29.97 9.85
N ARG A 233 3.95 -30.19 9.53
CA ARG A 233 4.67 -31.38 9.98
C ARG A 233 4.45 -31.43 11.49
N GLU A 234 3.59 -32.35 11.92
CA GLU A 234 3.52 -32.73 13.31
C GLU A 234 4.91 -33.27 13.62
N GLU A 235 5.67 -32.53 14.44
CA GLU A 235 6.78 -33.14 15.14
C GLU A 235 6.20 -34.35 15.87
N PRO A 236 6.70 -35.57 15.64
CA PRO A 236 6.16 -36.75 16.29
C PRO A 236 6.30 -36.58 17.80
N TYR A 237 5.18 -36.41 18.50
CA TYR A 237 5.09 -36.46 19.97
C TYR A 237 5.62 -37.79 20.55
N LEU A 238 5.88 -38.78 19.70
CA LEU A 238 6.36 -40.11 20.05
C LEU A 238 7.82 -40.15 20.54
N THR A 239 8.65 -39.14 20.26
CA THR A 239 10.03 -39.13 20.77
C THR A 239 10.09 -38.73 22.25
N ARG A 240 9.25 -37.76 22.67
CA ARG A 240 9.28 -37.25 24.05
C ARG A 240 8.64 -38.19 25.07
N ALA A 241 7.68 -39.02 24.66
CA ALA A 241 7.08 -40.03 25.53
C ALA A 241 8.07 -41.18 25.83
N ASN A 242 8.91 -41.55 24.86
CA ASN A 242 9.90 -42.61 25.04
C ASN A 242 11.11 -42.17 25.87
N GLU A 243 11.51 -40.89 25.79
CA GLU A 243 12.58 -40.35 26.64
C GLU A 243 12.17 -40.28 28.12
N VAL A 244 10.94 -39.85 28.42
CA VAL A 244 10.44 -39.80 29.82
C VAL A 244 10.21 -41.20 30.41
N SER A 245 9.88 -42.18 29.56
CA SER A 245 9.73 -43.59 29.97
C SER A 245 11.07 -44.31 30.19
N ALA A 246 12.16 -43.79 29.60
CA ALA A 246 13.51 -44.34 29.74
C ALA A 246 14.25 -43.78 30.96
N GLU A 247 13.89 -42.58 31.44
CA GLU A 247 14.43 -42.00 32.69
C GLU A 247 13.75 -42.54 33.96
N THR A 248 12.64 -43.29 33.82
CA THR A 248 11.82 -43.78 34.94
C THR A 248 11.93 -45.31 35.18
N ASN A 249 12.85 -46.01 34.51
CA ASN A 249 13.20 -47.41 34.77
C ASN A 249 14.66 -47.59 35.16
#